data_AF-A0AA42SHW6-F1
#
_entry.id   AF-A0AA42SHW6-F1
#
_cell.length_a   1.000
_cell.length_b   1.000
_cell.length_c   1.000
_cell.angle_alpha   90.00
_cell.angle_beta   90.00
_cell.angle_gamma   90.00
#
_symmetry.space_group_name_H-M   'P 1'
#
loop_
_entity.id
_entity.type
_entity.pdbx_description
1 polymer ?
#
loop_
_entity_poly.entity_id
_entity_poly.type
_entity_poly.pdbx_seq_one_letter_code
_entity_poly.pdbx_strand_id
1 'polypeptide(L)' 'LADEKCNSDKSDFLALEEFFFQWQERNQNFDNLITEQLSKLGFLTNIERSHSVANWAYRQAKENGYLLWPNKLESFS' A
#
# COMPACT_ATOMS: atom_id res chain seq x y z
N LEU A 1 -8.43 -13.59 16.15
CA LEU A 1 -9.08 -13.34 14.85
C LEU A 1 -9.89 -12.07 15.01
N ALA A 2 -9.58 -11.01 14.26
CA ALA A 2 -10.39 -9.80 14.29
C ALA A 2 -11.72 -10.06 13.56
N ASP A 3 -12.79 -9.44 14.07
CA ASP A 3 -14.16 -9.51 13.57
C ASP A 3 -14.22 -9.13 12.07
N GLU A 4 -14.97 -9.89 11.24
CA GLU A 4 -15.09 -9.67 9.78
C GLU A 4 -15.50 -8.22 9.47
N LYS A 5 -16.36 -7.66 10.34
CA LYS A 5 -16.83 -6.28 10.23
C LYS A 5 -15.72 -5.23 10.42
N CYS A 6 -14.71 -5.53 11.23
CA CYS A 6 -13.59 -4.61 11.46
C CYS A 6 -12.58 -4.63 10.29
N ASN A 7 -12.49 -5.76 9.57
CA ASN A 7 -11.69 -5.85 8.35
C ASN A 7 -12.38 -5.11 7.20
N SER A 8 -13.71 -5.24 7.03
CA SER A 8 -14.44 -4.49 6.00
C SER A 8 -14.41 -2.98 6.22
N ASP A 9 -14.54 -2.52 7.47
CA ASP A 9 -14.58 -1.08 7.78
C ASP A 9 -13.20 -0.38 7.61
N LYS A 10 -12.10 -1.14 7.50
CA LYS A 10 -10.73 -0.64 7.29
C LYS A 10 -10.10 -1.08 5.97
N SER A 11 -10.68 -2.05 5.25
CA SER A 11 -10.18 -2.56 3.97
C SER A 11 -10.36 -1.57 2.83
N ASP A 12 -11.35 -0.69 2.96
CA ASP A 12 -11.84 0.11 1.83
C ASP A 12 -11.03 1.38 1.60
N PHE A 13 -9.93 1.51 2.33
CA PHE A 13 -9.12 2.70 2.37
C PHE A 13 -7.68 2.40 2.02
N LEU A 14 -7.33 2.69 0.77
CA LEU A 14 -5.92 2.81 0.38
C LEU A 14 -5.39 4.19 0.80
N ALA A 15 -4.06 4.32 0.87
CA ALA A 15 -3.45 5.64 0.99
C ALA A 15 -3.73 6.46 -0.28
N LEU A 16 -3.57 7.78 -0.21
CA LEU A 16 -3.64 8.62 -1.41
C LEU A 16 -2.66 8.15 -2.48
N GLU A 17 -3.02 8.38 -3.74
CA GLU A 17 -2.22 8.00 -4.91
C GLU A 17 -0.80 8.60 -4.85
N GLU A 18 -0.63 9.79 -4.25
CA GLU A 18 0.69 10.40 -4.03
C GLU A 18 1.62 9.51 -3.19
N PHE A 19 1.11 8.87 -2.13
CA PHE A 19 1.91 7.99 -1.28
C PHE A 19 2.21 6.67 -1.97
N PHE A 20 1.32 6.21 -2.85
CA PHE A 20 1.59 5.07 -3.70
C PHE A 20 2.76 5.35 -4.65
N PHE A 21 2.75 6.50 -5.33
CA PHE A 21 3.85 6.88 -6.22
C PHE A 21 5.17 7.02 -5.48
N GLN A 22 5.18 7.67 -4.30
CA GLN A 22 6.37 7.76 -3.45
C GLN A 22 6.87 6.38 -3.01
N TRP A 23 5.96 5.46 -2.67
CA TRP A 23 6.31 4.08 -2.31
C TRP A 23 6.91 3.33 -3.51
N GLN A 24 6.33 3.49 -4.71
CA GLN A 24 6.83 2.88 -5.94
C GLN A 24 8.23 3.39 -6.29
N GLU A 25 8.42 4.72 -6.27
CA GLU A 25 9.71 5.35 -6.54
C GLU A 25 10.79 4.87 -5.56
N ARG A 26 10.50 4.87 -4.26
CA ARG A 26 11.43 4.35 -3.25
C ARG A 26 11.79 2.89 -3.54
N ASN A 27 10.80 2.05 -3.81
CA ASN A 27 11.06 0.63 -4.05
C ASN A 27 11.85 0.40 -5.33
N GLN A 28 11.51 1.06 -6.44
CA GLN A 28 12.31 1.00 -7.67
C GLN A 28 13.79 1.36 -7.45
N ASN A 29 14.05 2.36 -6.59
CA ASN A 29 15.41 2.79 -6.27
C ASN A 29 16.13 1.89 -5.25
N PHE A 30 15.38 1.20 -4.36
CA PHE A 30 15.95 0.55 -3.18
C PHE A 30 15.50 -0.91 -2.94
N ASP A 31 14.81 -1.56 -3.87
CA ASP A 31 14.23 -2.89 -3.68
C ASP A 31 15.24 -3.94 -3.24
N ASN A 32 16.44 -3.92 -3.84
CA ASN A 32 17.52 -4.83 -3.47
C ASN A 32 18.02 -4.56 -2.05
N LEU A 33 18.21 -3.29 -1.69
CA LEU A 33 18.64 -2.90 -0.34
C LEU A 33 17.59 -3.29 0.70
N ILE A 34 16.31 -2.96 0.46
CA ILE A 34 15.20 -3.28 1.35
C ILE A 34 15.11 -4.80 1.55
N THR A 35 15.18 -5.57 0.46
CA THR A 35 15.19 -7.04 0.49
C THR A 35 16.37 -7.59 1.29
N GLU A 36 17.57 -7.08 1.05
CA GLU A 36 18.77 -7.49 1.80
C GLU A 36 18.60 -7.23 3.30
N GLN A 37 18.17 -6.03 3.70
CA GLN A 37 18.00 -5.69 5.12
C GLN A 37 16.88 -6.52 5.78
N LEU A 38 15.77 -6.76 5.08
CA LEU A 38 14.69 -7.59 5.60
C LEU A 38 15.09 -9.06 5.71
N SER A 39 15.88 -9.58 4.78
CA SER A 39 16.40 -10.96 4.86
C SER A 39 17.32 -11.18 6.05
N LYS A 40 18.13 -10.19 6.44
CA LYS A 40 18.96 -10.22 7.66
C LYS A 40 18.13 -10.36 8.94
N LEU A 41 16.88 -9.89 8.90
CA LEU A 41 15.91 -10.01 9.99
C LEU A 41 15.07 -11.31 9.90
N GLY A 42 15.34 -12.16 8.90
CA GLY A 42 14.63 -13.44 8.69
C GLY A 42 13.34 -13.32 7.87
N PHE A 43 13.07 -12.17 7.25
CA PHE A 43 11.90 -12.01 6.38
C PHE A 43 12.20 -12.42 4.94
N LEU A 44 11.28 -13.19 4.36
CA LEU A 44 11.28 -13.49 2.94
C LEU A 44 10.51 -12.40 2.20
N THR A 45 11.16 -11.72 1.27
CA THR A 45 10.55 -10.71 0.41
C THR A 45 10.44 -11.21 -1.02
N ASN A 46 9.40 -10.77 -1.71
CA ASN A 46 9.26 -10.95 -3.15
C ASN A 46 8.91 -9.60 -3.76
N ILE A 47 9.89 -9.01 -4.45
CA ILE A 47 9.80 -7.68 -5.03
C ILE A 47 8.65 -7.62 -6.04
N GLU A 48 8.65 -8.53 -7.02
CA GLU A 48 7.64 -8.58 -8.10
C GLU A 48 6.22 -8.69 -7.55
N ARG A 49 6.01 -9.60 -6.58
CA ARG A 49 4.72 -9.78 -5.93
C ARG A 49 4.29 -8.53 -5.17
N SER A 50 5.22 -7.86 -4.48
CA SER A 50 4.91 -6.64 -3.72
C SER A 50 4.43 -5.53 -4.64
N HIS A 51 5.14 -5.28 -5.75
CA HIS A 51 4.73 -4.31 -6.77
C HIS A 51 3.42 -4.71 -7.44
N SER A 52 3.24 -5.98 -7.79
CA SER A 52 2.03 -6.47 -8.48
C SER A 52 0.78 -6.33 -7.62
N VAL A 53 0.86 -6.70 -6.34
CA VAL A 53 -0.25 -6.56 -5.39
C VAL A 53 -0.61 -5.10 -5.17
N ALA A 54 0.39 -4.23 -4.99
CA ALA A 54 0.12 -2.80 -4.83
C ALA A 54 -0.52 -2.19 -6.08
N ASN A 55 0.04 -2.43 -7.27
CA ASN A 55 -0.55 -2.00 -8.55
C ASN A 55 -1.99 -2.51 -8.73
N TRP A 56 -2.24 -3.79 -8.44
CA TRP A 56 -3.57 -4.37 -8.52
C TRP A 56 -4.55 -3.67 -7.57
N ALA A 57 -4.17 -3.45 -6.32
CA ALA A 57 -5.03 -2.82 -5.32
C ALA A 57 -5.43 -1.39 -5.73
N TYR A 58 -4.46 -0.55 -6.13
CA TYR A 58 -4.74 0.81 -6.58
C TYR A 58 -5.56 0.85 -7.87
N ARG A 59 -5.35 -0.11 -8.79
CA ARG A 59 -6.21 -0.27 -9.96
C ARG A 59 -7.65 -0.64 -9.55
N GLN A 60 -7.83 -1.58 -8.63
CA GLN A 60 -9.17 -1.94 -8.13
C GLN A 60 -9.87 -0.76 -7.46
N ALA A 61 -9.15 0.04 -6.67
CA ALA A 61 -9.73 1.23 -6.06
C ALA A 61 -10.20 2.25 -7.09
N LYS A 62 -9.40 2.48 -8.15
CA LYS A 62 -9.78 3.36 -9.25
C LYS A 62 -10.98 2.84 -10.06
N GLU A 63 -10.99 1.54 -10.36
CA GLU A 63 -12.05 0.90 -11.16
C GLU A 63 -13.39 0.79 -10.42
N ASN A 64 -13.35 0.62 -9.09
CA ASN A 64 -14.55 0.40 -8.27
C ASN A 64 -14.93 1.59 -7.38
N GLY A 65 -14.20 2.70 -7.47
CA GLY A 65 -14.48 3.91 -6.69
C GLY A 65 -14.25 3.76 -5.19
N TYR A 66 -13.28 2.93 -4.77
CA TYR A 66 -12.94 2.80 -3.35
C TYR A 66 -12.37 4.12 -2.80
N LEU A 67 -12.53 4.30 -1.50
CA LEU A 67 -12.11 5.52 -0.83
C LEU A 67 -10.58 5.48 -0.64
N LEU A 68 -9.94 6.64 -0.80
CA LEU A 68 -8.56 6.85 -0.37
C LEU A 68 -8.59 7.63 0.95
N TRP A 69 -7.61 7.45 1.82
CA TRP A 69 -7.51 8.25 3.04
C TRP A 69 -7.39 9.73 2.67
N PRO A 70 -8.39 10.58 2.94
CA PRO A 70 -8.24 12.00 2.69
C PRO A 70 -7.11 12.54 3.56
N ASN A 71 -6.31 13.46 3.01
CA ASN A 71 -5.36 14.20 3.83
C ASN A 71 -6.15 14.89 4.94
N LYS A 72 -5.79 14.64 6.21
CA LYS A 72 -6.47 15.24 7.39
C LYS A 72 -6.58 16.77 7.31
N LEU A 73 -5.76 17.41 6.48
CA LEU A 73 -5.71 18.85 6.28
C LEU A 73 -6.93 19.44 5.53
N GLU A 74 -7.73 18.66 4.81
CA GLU A 74 -8.92 19.18 4.10
C GLU A 74 -10.24 18.99 4.86
N SER A 75 -10.21 18.40 6.06
CA SER A 75 -11.43 18.16 6.86
C SER A 75 -11.92 19.37 7.68
N PHE A 76 -11.28 20.54 7.52
CA PHE A 76 -11.74 21.80 8.10
C PHE A 76 -11.46 22.96 7.13
N SER A 77 -12.36 23.21 6.20
CA SER A 77 -12.47 24.47 5.44
C SER A 77 -13.93 24.74 5.11
#